data_AF-A0A946MME6-F1
#
_entry.id   AF-A0A946MME6-F1
#
_cell.length_a   1.000
_cell.length_b   1.000
_cell.length_c   1.000
_cell.angle_alpha   90.00
_cell.angle_beta   90.00
_cell.angle_gamma   90.00
#
_symmetry.space_group_name_H-M   'P 1'
#
loop_
_entity.id
_entity.type
_entity.pdbx_description
1 polymer ?
#
loop_
_entity_poly.entity_id
_entity_poly.type
_entity_poly.pdbx_seq_one_letter_code
_entity_poly.pdbx_strand_id
1 'polypeptide(L)'
;MDEQTCDNQMSREQLIQNKVDENGARWRKVYFGGGMHFENWLAQAKELGEVQVEQVIPDGLACFGNSGEKLFRIWVKEEPTPDII
;
A
#
# COMPACT_ATOMS: atom_id res chain seq x y z
N MET A 1 -25.22 2.17 -14.56
CA MET A 1 -24.09 1.49 -13.88
C MET A 1 -23.10 2.58 -13.55
N ASP A 2 -23.02 2.91 -12.27
CA ASP A 2 -22.46 4.15 -11.76
C ASP A 2 -20.93 4.25 -11.94
N GLU A 3 -20.52 5.00 -12.97
CA GLU A 3 -19.14 5.44 -13.24
C GLU A 3 -18.51 6.22 -12.06
N GLN A 4 -19.32 6.66 -11.09
CA GLN A 4 -18.87 7.46 -9.94
C GLN A 4 -18.18 6.65 -8.82
N THR A 5 -18.22 5.32 -8.88
CA THR A 5 -17.72 4.45 -7.80
C THR A 5 -16.21 4.17 -7.91
N CYS A 6 -15.64 4.24 -9.11
CA CYS A 6 -14.22 3.89 -9.35
C CYS A 6 -13.27 5.04 -8.96
N ASP A 7 -13.64 6.29 -9.26
CA ASP A 7 -12.84 7.49 -8.97
C ASP A 7 -12.69 7.74 -7.45
N ASN A 8 -13.75 7.48 -6.69
CA ASN A 8 -13.74 7.63 -5.23
C ASN A 8 -12.78 6.63 -4.55
N GLN A 9 -12.68 5.40 -5.08
CA GLN A 9 -11.76 4.40 -4.53
C GLN A 9 -10.29 4.73 -4.80
N MET A 10 -9.94 5.16 -6.02
CA MET A 10 -8.56 5.58 -6.33
C MET A 10 -8.14 6.81 -5.51
N SER A 11 -9.04 7.77 -5.31
CA SER A 11 -8.78 8.94 -4.47
C SER A 11 -8.53 8.55 -3.02
N ARG A 12 -9.30 7.62 -2.46
CA ARG A 12 -9.09 7.09 -1.11
C ARG A 12 -7.76 6.32 -1.00
N GLU A 13 -7.38 5.54 -2.00
CA GLU A 13 -6.07 4.86 -2.01
C GLU A 13 -4.89 5.84 -2.11
N GLN A 14 -5.03 6.93 -2.88
CA GLN A 14 -4.01 7.98 -2.96
C GLN A 14 -3.86 8.75 -1.65
N LEU A 15 -4.96 8.92 -0.90
CA LEU A 15 -4.97 9.53 0.44
C LEU A 15 -4.28 8.64 1.50
N ILE A 16 -4.30 7.31 1.33
CA ILE A 16 -3.66 6.38 2.27
C ILE A 16 -2.15 6.31 1.98
N GLN A 17 -1.41 7.33 2.42
CA GLN A 17 0.06 7.36 2.43
C GLN A 17 0.65 6.80 3.73
N ASN A 18 -0.10 6.88 4.82
CA ASN A 18 0.28 6.44 6.15
C ASN A 18 -0.91 5.70 6.78
N LYS A 19 -0.65 4.72 7.62
CA LYS A 19 -1.65 4.08 8.48
C LYS A 19 -1.11 3.94 9.90
N VAL A 20 -2.01 3.91 10.87
CA VAL A 20 -1.66 3.60 12.27
C VAL A 20 -2.36 2.31 12.64
N ASP A 21 -1.59 1.34 13.13
CA ASP A 21 -2.11 0.05 13.57
C ASP A 21 -2.68 0.14 15.00
N GLU A 22 -3.43 -0.87 15.43
CA GLU A 22 -4.05 -0.94 16.77
C GLU A 22 -3.01 -0.86 17.90
N ASN A 23 -1.78 -1.27 17.62
CA ASN A 23 -0.64 -1.15 18.54
C ASN A 23 -0.05 0.27 18.63
N GLY A 24 -0.63 1.25 17.92
CA GLY A 24 -0.10 2.62 17.81
C GLY A 24 1.11 2.75 16.88
N ALA A 25 1.50 1.67 16.19
CA ALA A 25 2.59 1.69 15.23
C ALA A 25 2.18 2.47 13.97
N ARG A 26 2.98 3.47 13.59
CA ARG A 26 2.81 4.18 12.32
C ARG A 26 3.46 3.37 11.22
N TRP A 27 2.79 3.28 10.09
CA TRP A 27 3.28 2.63 8.89
C TRP A 27 3.17 3.59 7.73
N ARG A 28 4.20 3.64 6.90
CA ARG A 28 4.24 4.44 5.69
C ARG A 28 4.15 3.51 4.48
N LYS A 29 3.30 3.88 3.52
CA LYS A 29 3.19 3.18 2.25
C LYS A 29 4.43 3.51 1.42
N VAL A 30 5.27 2.53 1.17
CA VAL A 30 6.47 2.72 0.33
C VAL A 30 6.26 2.24 -1.10
N TYR A 31 5.32 1.32 -1.30
CA TYR A 31 5.03 0.77 -2.62
C TYR A 31 3.59 0.30 -2.74
N PHE A 32 2.98 0.51 -3.91
CA PHE A 32 1.72 -0.07 -4.30
C PHE A 32 1.80 -0.48 -5.77
N GLY A 33 1.68 -1.78 -6.04
CA GLY A 33 1.79 -2.32 -7.39
C GLY A 33 1.89 -3.84 -7.40
N GLY A 34 1.81 -4.43 -8.59
CA GLY A 34 1.97 -5.86 -8.82
C GLY A 34 3.29 -6.22 -9.50
N GLY A 35 3.45 -7.51 -9.83
CA GLY A 35 4.51 -8.00 -10.71
C GLY A 35 5.90 -8.13 -10.07
N MET A 36 6.92 -8.29 -10.92
CA MET A 36 8.31 -8.59 -10.54
C MET A 36 8.97 -7.47 -9.71
N HIS A 37 8.50 -6.23 -9.84
CA HIS A 37 9.01 -5.11 -9.07
C HIS A 37 8.67 -5.21 -7.57
N PHE A 38 7.57 -5.88 -7.21
CA PHE A 38 7.16 -6.07 -5.81
C PHE A 38 8.23 -6.78 -4.98
N GLU A 39 8.83 -7.85 -5.50
CA GLU A 39 9.80 -8.65 -4.76
C GLU A 39 11.06 -7.85 -4.42
N ASN A 40 11.52 -7.01 -5.36
CA ASN A 40 12.68 -6.15 -5.17
C ASN A 40 12.41 -5.02 -4.17
N TRP A 41 11.21 -4.43 -4.21
CA TRP A 41 10.79 -3.43 -3.22
C TRP A 41 10.60 -4.04 -1.83
N LEU A 42 10.07 -5.26 -1.76
CA LEU A 42 9.90 -5.97 -0.50
C LEU A 42 11.26 -6.30 0.14
N ALA A 43 12.24 -6.70 -0.66
CA ALA A 43 13.61 -6.94 -0.17
C ALA A 43 14.20 -5.67 0.46
N GLN A 44 14.17 -4.54 -0.25
CA GLN A 44 14.66 -3.26 0.28
C GLN A 44 13.88 -2.79 1.51
N ALA A 45 12.56 -2.95 1.51
CA ALA A 45 11.73 -2.57 2.65
C ALA A 45 12.13 -3.36 3.91
N LYS A 46 12.44 -4.65 3.78
CA LYS A 46 12.87 -5.49 4.91
C LYS A 46 14.22 -5.07 5.48
N GLU A 47 15.06 -4.43 4.67
CA GLU A 47 16.32 -3.83 5.15
C GLU A 47 16.08 -2.54 5.93
N LEU A 48 15.00 -1.81 5.65
CA LEU A 48 14.64 -0.57 6.36
C LEU A 48 14.00 -0.82 7.73
N GLY A 49 13.43 -2.00 7.97
CA GLY A 49 12.86 -2.36 9.27
C GLY A 49 11.68 -3.32 9.20
N GLU A 50 10.69 -3.11 10.07
CA GLU A 50 9.48 -3.95 10.11
C GLU A 50 8.58 -3.63 8.93
N VAL A 51 8.24 -4.66 8.15
CA VAL A 51 7.45 -4.53 6.90
C VAL A 51 6.17 -5.33 6.99
N GLN A 52 5.08 -4.73 6.51
CA GLN A 52 3.80 -5.39 6.35
C GLN A 52 3.38 -5.34 4.88
N VAL A 53 2.99 -6.49 4.33
CA VAL A 53 2.50 -6.61 2.96
C VAL A 53 1.00 -6.88 2.99
N GLU A 54 0.25 -6.13 2.20
CA GLU A 54 -1.20 -6.29 2.06
C GLU A 54 -1.53 -6.60 0.60
N GLN A 55 -2.11 -7.77 0.35
CA GLN A 55 -2.58 -8.14 -0.98
C GLN A 55 -3.93 -7.50 -1.24
N VAL A 56 -4.03 -6.72 -2.33
CA VAL A 56 -5.26 -6.11 -2.79
C VAL A 56 -5.81 -6.97 -3.92
N ILE A 57 -6.88 -7.71 -3.63
CA ILE A 57 -7.62 -8.45 -4.65
C ILE A 57 -8.49 -7.43 -5.37
N PRO A 58 -8.41 -7.31 -6.71
CA PRO A 58 -9.19 -6.34 -7.48
C PRO A 58 -10.69 -6.73 -7.60
N ASP A 59 -11.24 -7.47 -6.62
CA ASP A 59 -12.64 -7.89 -6.58
C ASP A 59 -13.53 -6.64 -6.40
N GLY A 60 -13.94 -6.03 -7.52
CA GLY A 60 -14.66 -4.75 -7.57
C GLY A 60 -13.94 -3.60 -8.30
N LEU A 61 -12.65 -3.75 -8.65
CA LEU A 61 -11.90 -2.80 -9.49
C LEU A 61 -11.97 -3.23 -10.95
N ALA A 62 -13.19 -3.23 -11.51
CA ALA A 62 -13.40 -3.48 -12.95
C ALA A 62 -12.59 -2.52 -13.85
N CYS A 63 -12.15 -1.37 -13.33
CA CYS A 63 -11.26 -0.41 -14.02
C CYS A 63 -9.82 -0.90 -14.25
N PHE A 64 -9.31 -1.87 -13.47
CA PHE A 64 -7.98 -2.46 -13.69
C PHE A 64 -8.07 -3.81 -14.43
N GLY A 65 -9.29 -4.23 -14.78
CA GLY A 65 -9.61 -5.50 -15.41
C GLY A 65 -9.32 -5.53 -16.90
N ASN A 66 -8.04 -5.56 -17.26
CA ASN A 66 -7.63 -6.25 -18.49
C ASN A 66 -6.39 -7.17 -18.32
N SER A 67 -5.71 -7.16 -17.16
CA SER A 67 -4.51 -8.00 -16.93
C SER A 67 -4.59 -9.01 -15.77
N GLY A 68 -5.58 -8.94 -14.86
CA GLY A 68 -5.69 -9.91 -13.76
C GLY A 68 -4.49 -9.93 -12.79
N GLU A 69 -3.65 -8.90 -12.82
CA GLU A 69 -2.45 -8.81 -12.00
C GLU A 69 -2.82 -8.52 -10.53
N LYS A 70 -2.32 -9.36 -9.62
CA LYS A 70 -2.49 -9.15 -8.18
C LYS A 70 -1.71 -7.91 -7.75
N LEU A 71 -2.38 -6.99 -7.07
CA LEU A 71 -1.76 -5.79 -6.52
C LEU A 71 -1.32 -6.05 -5.09
N PHE A 72 -0.19 -5.49 -4.71
CA PHE A 72 0.36 -5.58 -3.36
C PHE A 72 0.69 -4.18 -2.85
N ARG A 73 0.41 -3.91 -1.58
CA ARG A 73 0.89 -2.74 -0.84
C ARG A 73 1.98 -3.17 0.10
N ILE A 74 3.09 -2.43 0.09
CA ILE A 74 4.18 -2.59 1.05
C ILE A 74 4.14 -1.41 2.01
N TRP A 75 4.07 -1.74 3.29
CA TRP A 75 4.07 -0.83 4.41
C TRP A 75 5.36 -1.01 5.19
N VAL A 76 6.09 0.07 5.43
CA VAL A 76 7.27 0.07 6.32
C VAL A 76 6.87 0.78 7.59
N LYS A 77 7.17 0.18 8.74
CA LYS A 77 6.95 0.81 10.04
C LYS A 77 7.80 2.06 10.12
N GLU A 78 7.15 3.18 10.36
CA GLU A 78 7.83 4.42 10.68
C GLU A 78 8.40 4.27 12.08
N GLU A 79 9.72 4.28 12.19
CA GLU A 79 10.34 4.51 13.48
C GLU A 79 9.90 5.89 13.97
N PRO A 80 9.64 6.05 15.28
CA PRO A 80 9.47 7.37 15.84
C PRO A 80 10.79 8.10 15.59
N THR A 81 10.83 8.97 14.58
CA THR A 81 11.91 9.95 14.47
C THR A 81 11.95 10.63 15.83
N PRO A 82 13.08 10.55 16.57
CA PRO A 82 13.18 11.32 17.80
C PRO A 82 12.99 12.76 17.39
N ASP A 83 11.89 13.37 17.82
CA ASP A 83 11.71 14.81 17.74
C ASP A 83 12.93 15.42 18.43
N ILE A 84 13.91 15.87 17.63
CA ILE A 84 14.99 16.72 18.10
C ILE A 84 14.34 18.10 18.30
N ILE A 85 13.74 18.32 19.47
CA ILE A 85 13.38 19.65 19.98
C ILE A 85 13.32 19.64 21.51
#